data_AF-A0A0C9U946-F1
#
_entry.id   AF-A0A0C9U946-F1
#
_cell.length_a   1.000
_cell.length_b   1.000
_cell.length_c   1.000
_cell.angle_alpha   90.00
_cell.angle_beta   90.00
_cell.angle_gamma   90.00
#
_symmetry.space_group_name_H-M   'P 1'
#
loop_
_entity.id
_entity.type
_entity.pdbx_description
1 polymer ?
#
loop_
_entity_poly.entity_id
_entity_poly.type
_entity_poly.pdbx_seq_one_letter_code
_entity_poly.pdbx_strand_id
1 'polypeptide(L)'
;MTDFNQHNGLRLLSLDGGGIRGMSELLILKEIMDRVQSQEKLFSTPLPCEYFDMIGGTSTGGIIALMLGRLRMPINDAIDCYDRLTKTVFKATQVGRDGKFDHKVLEEVIKDVVKHQAGTDEERMLDARDNACKTFVCCQAAQDLSAGIPRLFRTYQSPEANTYNCMVWEAARATSAAPTFFERISIAGPGYPKQSYIDGGLGRNNPTKQILEEARLIFPDRHVA
;
A
#
# COMPACT_ATOMS: atom_id res chain seq x y z
N MET A 1 -2.32 0.83 -29.25
CA MET A 1 -2.35 0.32 -27.86
C MET A 1 -2.81 -1.11 -27.94
N THR A 2 -1.88 -2.06 -27.81
CA THR A 2 -2.22 -3.48 -27.75
C THR A 2 -2.75 -3.78 -26.36
N ASP A 3 -4.01 -4.22 -26.29
CA ASP A 3 -4.64 -4.74 -25.08
C ASP A 3 -3.95 -6.05 -24.68
N PHE A 4 -2.88 -5.95 -23.89
CA PHE A 4 -2.12 -7.10 -23.36
C PHE A 4 -2.92 -7.97 -22.37
N ASN A 5 -4.17 -7.60 -22.06
CA ASN A 5 -4.88 -8.06 -20.87
C ASN A 5 -6.09 -8.98 -21.09
N GLN A 6 -6.54 -9.24 -22.32
CA GLN A 6 -7.75 -10.07 -22.53
C GLN A 6 -7.50 -11.59 -22.53
N HIS A 7 -6.24 -12.05 -22.60
CA HIS A 7 -5.91 -13.49 -22.68
C HIS A 7 -4.97 -14.01 -21.58
N ASN A 8 -4.52 -13.16 -20.65
CA ASN A 8 -3.62 -13.54 -19.56
C ASN A 8 -4.35 -13.55 -18.22
N GLY A 9 -4.03 -14.53 -17.38
CA GLY A 9 -4.55 -14.59 -16.00
C GLY A 9 -4.17 -13.35 -15.18
N LEU A 10 -4.90 -13.11 -14.10
CA LEU A 10 -4.70 -11.98 -13.19
C LEU A 10 -3.31 -12.05 -12.56
N ARG A 11 -2.60 -10.93 -12.63
CA ARG A 11 -1.30 -10.75 -11.98
C ARG A 11 -1.51 -10.02 -10.66
N LEU A 12 -1.26 -10.72 -9.57
CA LEU A 12 -1.46 -10.21 -8.21
C LEU A 12 -0.12 -10.05 -7.50
N LEU A 13 0.11 -8.90 -6.86
CA LEU A 13 1.29 -8.65 -6.03
C LEU A 13 0.88 -8.47 -4.56
N SER A 14 1.35 -9.37 -3.70
CA SER A 14 1.17 -9.30 -2.24
C SER A 14 2.48 -8.88 -1.58
N LEU A 15 2.43 -7.87 -0.72
CA LEU A 15 3.59 -7.32 -0.01
C LEU A 15 3.37 -7.39 1.50
N ASP A 16 4.31 -8.02 2.21
CA ASP A 16 4.16 -8.33 3.62
C ASP A 16 4.58 -7.16 4.52
N GLY A 17 4.12 -7.18 5.76
CA GLY A 17 4.67 -6.31 6.80
C GLY A 17 6.04 -6.80 7.26
N GLY A 18 6.98 -5.88 7.50
CA GLY A 18 8.34 -6.30 7.84
C GLY A 18 9.29 -5.25 8.40
N GLY A 19 8.90 -3.97 8.47
CA GLY A 19 9.81 -2.89 8.86
C GLY A 19 10.86 -2.65 7.79
N ILE A 20 12.11 -2.37 8.19
CA ILE A 20 13.23 -2.13 7.25
C ILE A 20 13.42 -3.26 6.21
N ARG A 21 12.96 -4.49 6.52
CA ARG A 21 13.03 -5.66 5.63
C ARG A 21 12.19 -5.53 4.36
N GLY A 22 11.26 -4.57 4.28
CA GLY A 22 10.56 -4.24 3.02
C GLY A 22 11.52 -3.86 1.89
N MET A 23 12.77 -3.47 2.20
CA MET A 23 13.81 -3.26 1.19
C MET A 23 14.12 -4.54 0.41
N SER A 24 14.12 -5.70 1.08
CA SER A 24 14.33 -6.99 0.40
C SER A 24 13.21 -7.29 -0.59
N GLU A 25 11.96 -7.00 -0.24
CA GLU A 25 10.81 -7.17 -1.15
C GLU A 25 10.95 -6.31 -2.40
N LEU A 26 11.34 -5.03 -2.24
CA LEU A 26 11.57 -4.11 -3.35
C LEU A 26 12.72 -4.56 -4.26
N LEU A 27 13.83 -5.06 -3.71
CA LEU A 27 14.96 -5.54 -4.50
C LEU A 27 14.61 -6.82 -5.28
N ILE A 28 13.86 -7.74 -4.67
CA ILE A 28 13.33 -8.92 -5.35
C ILE A 28 12.38 -8.49 -6.48
N LEU A 29 11.47 -7.56 -6.19
CA LEU A 29 10.53 -7.05 -7.18
C LEU A 29 11.25 -6.34 -8.33
N LYS A 30 12.30 -5.57 -8.06
CA LYS A 30 13.14 -4.95 -9.08
C LYS A 30 13.70 -5.99 -10.05
N GLU A 31 14.31 -7.05 -9.53
CA GLU A 31 14.84 -8.13 -10.36
C GLU A 31 13.73 -8.79 -11.21
N ILE A 32 12.54 -9.01 -10.62
CA ILE A 32 11.38 -9.53 -11.37
C ILE A 32 10.98 -8.58 -12.50
N MET A 33 10.86 -7.28 -12.22
CA MET A 33 10.45 -6.27 -13.20
C MET A 33 11.49 -6.10 -14.32
N ASP A 34 12.78 -6.17 -14.01
CA ASP A 34 13.87 -6.13 -14.99
C ASP A 34 13.86 -7.39 -15.89
N ARG A 35 13.52 -8.55 -15.33
CA ARG A 35 13.30 -9.77 -16.13
C ARG A 35 12.07 -9.67 -17.03
N VAL A 36 10.97 -9.11 -16.53
CA VAL A 36 9.78 -8.83 -17.33
C VAL A 36 10.14 -7.94 -18.52
N GLN A 37 10.88 -6.84 -18.29
CA GLN A 37 11.37 -5.99 -19.38
C GLN A 37 12.12 -6.79 -20.44
N SER A 38 13.07 -7.63 -20.02
CA SER A 38 13.91 -8.41 -20.92
C SER A 38 13.10 -9.47 -21.71
N GLN A 39 12.25 -10.22 -21.03
CA GLN A 39 11.48 -11.32 -21.62
C GLN A 39 10.39 -10.82 -22.58
N GLU A 40 9.71 -9.74 -22.21
CA GLU A 40 8.67 -9.09 -23.02
C GLU A 40 9.25 -8.12 -24.07
N LYS A 41 10.58 -7.95 -24.10
CA LYS A 41 11.31 -7.06 -25.03
C LYS A 41 10.84 -5.61 -24.98
N LEU A 42 10.56 -5.11 -23.78
CA LEU A 42 10.10 -3.74 -23.55
C LEU A 42 11.28 -2.76 -23.62
N PHE A 43 11.01 -1.55 -24.13
CA PHE A 43 12.01 -0.49 -24.22
C PHE A 43 12.54 -0.06 -22.85
N SER A 44 11.69 -0.09 -21.83
CA SER A 44 12.01 0.27 -20.45
C SER A 44 11.29 -0.67 -19.48
N THR A 45 11.79 -0.78 -18.25
CA THR A 45 11.09 -1.47 -17.16
C THR A 45 9.68 -0.89 -17.02
N PRO A 46 8.62 -1.70 -17.14
CA PRO A 46 7.25 -1.19 -17.00
C PRO A 46 7.01 -0.76 -15.55
N LEU A 47 6.05 0.14 -15.32
CA LEU A 47 5.65 0.45 -13.95
C LEU A 47 4.97 -0.78 -13.34
N PRO A 48 5.17 -1.07 -12.04
CA PRO A 48 4.48 -2.21 -11.42
C PRO A 48 2.95 -2.13 -11.55
N CYS A 49 2.36 -0.94 -11.47
CA CYS A 49 0.93 -0.74 -11.68
C CYS A 49 0.45 -0.99 -13.12
N GLU A 50 1.35 -1.06 -14.10
CA GLU A 50 1.02 -1.41 -15.49
C GLU A 50 1.15 -2.91 -15.76
N TYR A 51 1.88 -3.62 -14.90
CA TYR A 51 2.08 -5.06 -15.03
C TYR A 51 1.13 -5.87 -14.16
N PHE A 52 0.86 -5.42 -12.92
CA PHE A 52 -0.04 -6.10 -11.98
C PHE A 52 -1.46 -5.53 -12.06
N ASP A 53 -2.46 -6.41 -12.08
CA ASP A 53 -3.88 -6.02 -12.03
C ASP A 53 -4.27 -5.54 -10.62
N MET A 54 -3.67 -6.13 -9.59
CA MET A 54 -3.90 -5.77 -8.20
C MET A 54 -2.62 -5.83 -7.36
N ILE A 55 -2.45 -4.85 -6.46
CA ILE A 55 -1.34 -4.78 -5.49
C ILE A 55 -1.93 -4.63 -4.08
N GLY A 56 -1.61 -5.54 -3.18
CA GLY A 56 -2.07 -5.53 -1.80
C GLY A 56 -0.89 -5.50 -0.83
N GLY A 57 -0.98 -4.71 0.23
CA GLY A 57 0.11 -4.57 1.18
C GLY A 57 -0.32 -4.42 2.64
N THR A 58 0.53 -4.88 3.56
CA THR A 58 0.37 -4.65 5.01
C THR A 58 1.59 -3.95 5.59
N SER A 59 1.39 -3.00 6.50
CA SER A 59 2.48 -2.28 7.16
C SER A 59 3.42 -1.63 6.14
N THR A 60 4.71 -1.93 6.22
CA THR A 60 5.69 -1.49 5.23
C THR A 60 5.37 -1.95 3.82
N GLY A 61 4.87 -3.18 3.63
CA GLY A 61 4.35 -3.63 2.34
C GLY A 61 3.14 -2.82 1.87
N GLY A 62 2.35 -2.26 2.79
CA GLY A 62 1.26 -1.32 2.49
C GLY A 62 1.77 0.03 2.00
N ILE A 63 2.81 0.57 2.62
CA ILE A 63 3.50 1.78 2.13
C ILE A 63 4.05 1.54 0.71
N ILE A 64 4.71 0.41 0.49
CA ILE A 64 5.26 0.04 -0.82
C ILE A 64 4.13 -0.15 -1.86
N ALA A 65 3.03 -0.81 -1.48
CA ALA A 65 1.87 -0.97 -2.35
C ALA A 65 1.30 0.38 -2.81
N LEU A 66 1.21 1.36 -1.91
CA LEU A 66 0.78 2.72 -2.25
C LEU A 66 1.76 3.43 -3.18
N MET A 67 3.08 3.33 -2.94
CA MET A 67 4.11 3.88 -3.82
C MET A 67 3.99 3.33 -5.25
N LEU A 68 3.95 2.00 -5.37
CA LEU A 68 4.00 1.31 -6.66
C LEU A 68 2.65 1.34 -7.41
N GLY A 69 1.56 1.16 -6.68
CA GLY A 69 0.21 1.07 -7.23
C GLY A 69 -0.48 2.42 -7.35
N ARG A 70 -0.78 3.05 -6.19
CA ARG A 70 -1.59 4.28 -6.16
C ARG A 70 -0.83 5.52 -6.63
N LEU A 71 0.45 5.63 -6.30
CA LEU A 71 1.31 6.75 -6.66
C LEU A 71 2.06 6.48 -7.99
N ARG A 72 1.94 5.27 -8.55
CA ARG A 72 2.50 4.84 -9.85
C ARG A 72 4.01 5.12 -9.96
N MET A 73 4.75 4.94 -8.86
CA MET A 73 6.19 5.17 -8.84
C MET A 73 6.94 4.07 -9.61
N PRO A 74 7.97 4.42 -10.40
CA PRO A 74 8.95 3.45 -10.89
C PRO A 74 9.59 2.67 -9.74
N ILE A 75 9.96 1.42 -9.98
CA ILE A 75 10.51 0.54 -8.93
C ILE A 75 11.81 1.09 -8.31
N ASN A 76 12.68 1.73 -9.11
CA ASN A 76 13.91 2.33 -8.61
C ASN A 76 13.61 3.54 -7.70
N ASP A 77 12.65 4.39 -8.09
CA ASP A 77 12.25 5.55 -7.30
C ASP A 77 11.62 5.12 -5.97
N ALA A 78 10.85 4.04 -5.97
CA ALA A 78 10.28 3.46 -4.76
C ALA A 78 11.37 2.89 -3.83
N ILE A 79 12.43 2.26 -4.37
CA ILE A 79 13.60 1.82 -3.60
C ILE A 79 14.28 3.00 -2.92
N ASP A 80 14.63 4.04 -3.69
CA ASP A 80 15.33 5.21 -3.17
C ASP A 80 14.49 5.95 -2.13
N CYS A 81 13.19 6.05 -2.38
CA CYS A 81 12.23 6.63 -1.46
C CYS A 81 12.14 5.84 -0.15
N TYR A 82 12.02 4.51 -0.24
CA TYR A 82 11.90 3.63 0.92
C TYR A 82 13.20 3.59 1.76
N ASP A 83 14.37 3.62 1.12
CA ASP A 83 15.66 3.75 1.80
C ASP A 83 15.74 5.04 2.62
N ARG A 84 15.36 6.18 2.01
CA ARG A 84 15.30 7.46 2.73
C ARG A 84 14.30 7.42 3.88
N LEU A 85 13.09 6.90 3.64
CA LEU A 85 12.04 6.80 4.65
C LEU A 85 12.53 6.01 5.86
N THR A 86 13.06 4.81 5.64
CA THR A 86 13.53 3.95 6.74
C THR A 86 14.69 4.58 7.51
N LYS A 87 15.66 5.20 6.83
CA LYS A 87 16.79 5.90 7.48
C LYS A 87 16.33 7.07 8.35
N THR A 88 15.32 7.83 7.92
CA THR A 88 14.79 8.97 8.68
C THR A 88 13.97 8.51 9.87
N VAL A 89 13.03 7.59 9.65
CA VAL A 89 12.08 7.14 10.68
C VAL A 89 12.78 6.34 11.79
N PHE A 90 13.70 5.43 11.46
CA PHE A 90 14.38 4.61 12.47
C PHE A 90 15.43 5.39 13.30
N LYS A 91 15.84 6.59 12.86
CA LYS A 91 16.68 7.50 13.65
C LYS A 91 15.88 8.39 14.61
N ALA A 92 14.60 8.63 14.32
CA ALA A 92 13.73 9.47 15.13
C ALA A 92 13.11 8.69 16.30
N THR A 93 13.94 8.27 17.26
CA THR A 93 13.47 7.64 18.50
C THR A 93 12.96 8.67 19.49
N GLN A 94 11.99 8.29 20.31
CA GLN A 94 11.43 9.14 21.36
C GLN A 94 11.47 8.46 22.73
N VAL A 95 11.63 9.26 23.79
CA VAL A 95 11.73 8.80 25.19
C VAL A 95 10.55 9.39 25.98
N GLY A 96 9.88 8.56 26.78
CA GLY A 96 8.78 9.01 27.66
C GLY A 96 7.45 9.29 26.94
N ARG A 97 7.27 8.80 25.71
CA ARG A 97 6.01 8.84 24.95
C ARG A 97 5.59 7.43 24.55
N ASP A 98 4.32 7.26 24.18
CA ASP A 98 3.82 6.00 23.65
C ASP A 98 4.42 5.73 22.25
N GLY A 99 5.07 4.58 22.07
CA GLY A 99 5.71 4.18 20.82
C GLY A 99 7.20 4.56 20.71
N LYS A 100 8.00 3.65 20.18
CA LYS A 100 9.46 3.78 20.05
C LYS A 100 9.92 4.91 19.11
N PHE A 101 9.14 5.20 18.07
CA PHE A 101 9.51 6.14 17.00
C PHE A 101 8.48 7.26 16.87
N ASP A 102 8.94 8.45 16.48
CA ASP A 102 8.07 9.61 16.28
C ASP A 102 7.16 9.43 15.05
N HIS A 103 5.87 9.27 15.30
CA HIS A 103 4.86 9.10 14.26
C HIS A 103 4.70 10.33 13.38
N LYS A 104 5.05 11.53 13.86
CA LYS A 104 5.00 12.77 13.07
C LYS A 104 6.08 12.77 12.01
N VAL A 105 7.27 12.25 12.33
CA VAL A 105 8.35 12.11 11.34
C VAL A 105 7.93 11.16 10.23
N LEU A 106 7.30 10.02 10.58
CA LEU A 106 6.75 9.10 9.58
C LEU A 106 5.66 9.76 8.73
N GLU A 107 4.76 10.51 9.35
CA GLU A 107 3.68 11.24 8.67
C GLU A 107 4.22 12.27 7.66
N GLU A 108 5.12 13.14 8.09
CA GLU A 108 5.70 14.19 7.22
C GLU A 108 6.48 13.59 6.05
N VAL A 109 7.27 12.54 6.30
CA VAL A 109 7.98 11.83 5.22
C VAL A 109 7.00 11.22 4.22
N ILE A 110 5.90 10.61 4.67
CA ILE A 110 4.89 10.07 3.76
C ILE A 110 4.20 11.21 2.98
N LYS A 111 3.81 12.31 3.64
CA LYS A 111 3.22 13.47 2.97
C LYS A 111 4.13 14.04 1.91
N ASP A 112 5.43 14.15 2.18
CA ASP A 112 6.42 14.62 1.20
C ASP A 112 6.47 13.72 -0.03
N VAL A 113 6.39 12.41 0.15
CA VAL A 113 6.34 11.44 -0.96
C VAL A 113 5.06 11.62 -1.79
N VAL A 114 3.91 11.72 -1.12
CA VAL A 114 2.62 11.94 -1.78
C VAL A 114 2.64 13.27 -2.55
N LYS A 115 3.12 14.35 -1.92
CA LYS A 115 3.23 15.67 -2.53
C LYS A 115 4.19 15.70 -3.71
N HIS A 116 5.33 15.02 -3.62
CA HIS A 116 6.29 14.94 -4.72
C HIS A 116 5.67 14.24 -5.94
N GLN A 117 4.90 13.18 -5.72
CA GLN A 117 4.36 12.35 -6.79
C GLN A 117 3.00 12.83 -7.35
N ALA A 118 2.15 13.42 -6.51
CA ALA A 118 0.80 13.86 -6.86
C ALA A 118 0.64 15.39 -6.91
N GLY A 119 1.64 16.17 -6.49
CA GLY A 119 1.61 17.63 -6.42
C GLY A 119 0.90 18.19 -5.17
N THR A 120 0.29 17.34 -4.35
CA THR A 120 -0.41 17.69 -3.11
C THR A 120 -0.30 16.56 -2.10
N ASP A 121 -0.30 16.86 -0.80
CA ASP A 121 -0.43 15.87 0.27
C ASP A 121 -1.91 15.52 0.58
N GLU A 122 -2.87 16.24 -0.01
CA GLU A 122 -4.30 15.96 0.14
C GLU A 122 -4.84 14.91 -0.85
N GLU A 123 -3.96 14.24 -1.61
CA GLU A 123 -4.33 13.22 -2.58
C GLU A 123 -5.09 12.08 -1.91
N ARG A 124 -6.24 11.70 -2.48
CA ARG A 124 -7.17 10.73 -1.90
C ARG A 124 -6.93 9.31 -2.40
N MET A 125 -7.33 8.33 -1.60
CA MET A 125 -7.16 6.90 -1.90
C MET A 125 -7.84 6.47 -3.21
N LEU A 126 -9.10 6.83 -3.41
CA LEU A 126 -9.82 6.50 -4.64
C LEU A 126 -9.09 7.07 -5.85
N ASP A 127 -8.84 6.20 -6.82
CA ASP A 127 -8.13 6.52 -8.03
C ASP A 127 -9.12 6.59 -9.20
N ALA A 128 -9.33 7.81 -9.71
CA ALA A 128 -10.27 8.07 -10.78
C ALA A 128 -9.71 7.81 -12.18
N ARG A 129 -8.44 7.38 -12.30
CA ARG A 129 -7.81 7.08 -13.59
C ARG A 129 -8.37 5.79 -14.18
N ASP A 130 -8.73 5.78 -15.46
CA ASP A 130 -9.37 4.64 -16.13
C ASP A 130 -8.53 3.36 -16.09
N ASN A 131 -7.20 3.50 -16.14
CA ASN A 131 -6.23 2.38 -16.11
C ASN A 131 -5.54 2.25 -14.73
N ALA A 132 -6.22 2.62 -13.65
CA ALA A 132 -5.69 2.48 -12.31
C ALA A 132 -5.56 1.02 -11.89
N CYS A 133 -4.35 0.62 -11.48
CA CYS A 133 -4.12 -0.64 -10.77
C CYS A 133 -4.96 -0.67 -9.50
N LYS A 134 -5.61 -1.81 -9.23
CA LYS A 134 -6.40 -1.97 -8.01
C LYS A 134 -5.43 -2.12 -6.84
N THR A 135 -5.37 -1.15 -5.95
CA THR A 135 -4.45 -1.18 -4.81
C THR A 135 -5.22 -1.13 -3.51
N PHE A 136 -4.78 -1.90 -2.51
CA PHE A 136 -5.32 -1.78 -1.17
C PHE A 136 -4.23 -1.95 -0.11
N VAL A 137 -4.51 -1.43 1.09
CA VAL A 137 -3.69 -1.66 2.27
C VAL A 137 -4.52 -2.23 3.42
N CYS A 138 -3.91 -3.15 4.17
CA CYS A 138 -4.51 -3.74 5.37
C CYS A 138 -4.17 -2.91 6.62
N CYS A 139 -5.16 -2.61 7.45
CA CYS A 139 -4.97 -2.08 8.81
C CYS A 139 -5.98 -2.74 9.76
N GLN A 140 -5.85 -2.50 11.06
CA GLN A 140 -6.83 -2.97 12.04
C GLN A 140 -7.54 -1.79 12.69
N ALA A 141 -8.86 -1.88 12.83
CA ALA A 141 -9.59 -0.94 13.68
C ALA A 141 -9.21 -1.18 15.14
N ALA A 142 -8.81 -0.12 15.85
CA ALA A 142 -8.32 -0.23 17.24
C ALA A 142 -9.39 -0.72 18.23
N GLN A 143 -10.67 -0.55 17.88
CA GLN A 143 -11.82 -0.99 18.69
C GLN A 143 -12.17 -2.47 18.45
N ASP A 144 -11.79 -3.05 17.32
CA ASP A 144 -12.27 -4.36 16.85
C ASP A 144 -11.13 -5.37 16.72
N LEU A 145 -10.30 -5.49 17.76
CA LEU A 145 -9.13 -6.39 17.76
C LEU A 145 -9.52 -7.87 17.79
N SER A 146 -10.69 -8.20 18.35
CA SER A 146 -11.16 -9.58 18.58
C SER A 146 -11.62 -10.30 17.31
N ALA A 147 -12.06 -9.57 16.28
CA ALA A 147 -12.59 -10.18 15.06
C ALA A 147 -11.49 -10.71 14.13
N GLY A 148 -10.26 -10.19 14.23
CA GLY A 148 -9.16 -10.55 13.31
C GLY A 148 -9.45 -10.24 11.83
N ILE A 149 -10.50 -9.45 11.56
CA ILE A 149 -10.89 -8.98 10.23
C ILE A 149 -10.15 -7.67 9.98
N PRO A 150 -9.27 -7.61 8.96
CA PRO A 150 -8.58 -6.37 8.62
C PRO A 150 -9.56 -5.37 7.99
N ARG A 151 -9.35 -4.09 8.26
CA ARG A 151 -9.89 -3.00 7.46
C ARG A 151 -9.02 -2.85 6.21
N LEU A 152 -9.66 -2.78 5.04
CA LEU A 152 -8.98 -2.51 3.78
C LEU A 152 -9.27 -1.08 3.33
N PHE A 153 -8.22 -0.26 3.20
CA PHE A 153 -8.30 1.01 2.47
C PHE A 153 -7.98 0.73 1.00
N ARG A 154 -8.93 1.02 0.11
CA ARG A 154 -8.88 0.63 -1.32
C ARG A 154 -8.77 1.87 -2.19
N THR A 155 -8.10 1.73 -3.33
CA THR A 155 -8.06 2.75 -4.38
C THR A 155 -9.25 2.67 -5.34
N TYR A 156 -10.17 1.74 -5.08
CA TYR A 156 -11.33 1.44 -5.92
C TYR A 156 -12.59 1.26 -5.08
N GLN A 157 -13.74 1.43 -5.73
CA GLN A 157 -15.02 1.14 -5.11
C GLN A 157 -15.19 -0.37 -4.92
N SER A 158 -15.53 -0.79 -3.70
CA SER A 158 -15.92 -2.17 -3.43
C SER A 158 -17.40 -2.36 -3.78
N PRO A 159 -17.77 -3.43 -4.49
CA PRO A 159 -19.18 -3.76 -4.74
C PRO A 159 -19.98 -4.08 -3.47
N GLU A 160 -19.32 -4.50 -2.39
CA GLU A 160 -19.96 -5.05 -1.19
C GLU A 160 -19.93 -4.11 0.02
N ALA A 161 -19.10 -3.06 -0.01
CA ALA A 161 -18.92 -2.16 1.14
C ALA A 161 -18.61 -0.73 0.71
N ASN A 162 -18.97 0.24 1.56
CA ASN A 162 -18.52 1.62 1.39
C ASN A 162 -16.99 1.68 1.43
N THR A 163 -16.39 2.21 0.37
CA THR A 163 -14.94 2.49 0.34
C THR A 163 -14.64 3.79 1.07
N TYR A 164 -13.77 3.71 2.08
CA TYR A 164 -13.26 4.86 2.80
C TYR A 164 -12.27 5.62 1.92
N ASN A 165 -12.61 6.84 1.54
CA ASN A 165 -11.77 7.70 0.71
C ASN A 165 -10.94 8.69 1.55
N CYS A 166 -10.11 8.16 2.44
CA CYS A 166 -9.13 8.94 3.20
C CYS A 166 -7.99 9.42 2.30
N MET A 167 -7.11 10.27 2.83
CA MET A 167 -5.89 10.67 2.13
C MET A 167 -4.91 9.49 2.04
N VAL A 168 -4.08 9.46 1.00
CA VAL A 168 -3.08 8.41 0.78
C VAL A 168 -2.13 8.30 1.98
N TRP A 169 -1.71 9.44 2.54
CA TRP A 169 -0.81 9.45 3.70
C TRP A 169 -1.48 8.90 4.96
N GLU A 170 -2.79 9.11 5.14
CA GLU A 170 -3.54 8.56 6.28
C GLU A 170 -3.60 7.03 6.19
N ALA A 171 -3.86 6.48 5.01
CA ALA A 171 -3.85 5.03 4.78
C ALA A 171 -2.46 4.41 5.06
N ALA A 172 -1.39 5.08 4.60
CA ALA A 172 -0.02 4.68 4.86
C ALA A 172 0.35 4.76 6.35
N ARG A 173 -0.05 5.81 7.07
CA ARG A 173 0.14 5.92 8.54
C ARG A 173 -0.65 4.86 9.30
N ALA A 174 -1.87 4.55 8.88
CA ALA A 174 -2.72 3.56 9.51
C ALA A 174 -2.14 2.14 9.38
N THR A 175 -1.75 1.74 8.17
CA THR A 175 -1.23 0.39 7.93
C THR A 175 0.08 0.13 8.67
N SER A 176 0.90 1.18 8.93
CA SER A 176 2.22 1.10 9.57
C SER A 176 2.25 1.50 11.05
N ALA A 177 1.09 1.77 11.68
CA ALA A 177 0.98 2.18 13.07
C ALA A 177 1.17 1.00 14.05
N ALA A 178 2.34 0.36 14.02
CA ALA A 178 2.60 -0.87 14.76
C ALA A 178 2.65 -0.57 16.26
N PRO A 179 1.83 -1.25 17.10
CA PRO A 179 1.87 -1.01 18.54
C PRO A 179 3.26 -1.24 19.10
N THR A 180 3.60 -0.47 20.13
CA THR A 180 4.96 -0.32 20.70
C THR A 180 5.96 0.44 19.82
N PHE A 181 5.75 0.55 18.50
CA PHE A 181 6.61 1.33 17.61
C PHE A 181 6.05 2.72 17.29
N PHE A 182 4.75 2.82 16.99
CA PHE A 182 4.10 4.07 16.64
C PHE A 182 2.75 4.21 17.35
N GLU A 183 2.34 5.46 17.59
CA GLU A 183 1.00 5.77 18.07
C GLU A 183 -0.05 5.47 16.99
N ARG A 184 -1.23 5.04 17.44
CA ARG A 184 -2.41 4.82 16.59
C ARG A 184 -2.80 6.12 15.87
N ILE A 185 -3.31 6.01 14.66
CA ILE A 185 -3.87 7.16 13.94
C ILE A 185 -5.38 7.19 14.11
N SER A 186 -5.98 8.38 14.14
CA SER A 186 -7.44 8.53 14.05
C SER A 186 -7.81 9.26 12.78
N ILE A 187 -8.57 8.60 11.91
CA ILE A 187 -8.98 9.13 10.62
C ILE A 187 -10.46 9.49 10.70
N ALA A 188 -10.81 10.65 10.18
CA ALA A 188 -12.19 11.12 10.03
C ALA A 188 -12.36 11.67 8.62
N GLY A 189 -13.56 11.58 8.06
CA GLY A 189 -13.81 12.17 6.76
C GLY A 189 -15.28 12.28 6.42
N PRO A 190 -15.58 12.90 5.26
CA PRO A 190 -16.95 13.13 4.84
C PRO A 190 -17.70 11.80 4.72
N GLY A 191 -18.78 11.64 5.50
CA GLY A 191 -19.65 10.47 5.43
C GLY A 191 -19.23 9.27 6.28
N TYR A 192 -18.22 9.37 7.15
CA TYR A 192 -17.88 8.30 8.10
C TYR A 192 -17.37 8.83 9.45
N PRO A 193 -17.70 8.15 10.57
CA PRO A 193 -17.29 8.58 11.90
C PRO A 193 -15.77 8.48 12.08
N LYS A 194 -15.24 9.30 13.00
CA LYS A 194 -13.84 9.21 13.41
C LYS A 194 -13.55 7.83 13.98
N GLN A 195 -12.59 7.13 13.40
CA GLN A 195 -12.18 5.79 13.81
C GLN A 195 -10.66 5.73 13.99
N SER A 196 -10.21 4.99 15.00
CA SER A 196 -8.79 4.79 15.27
C SER A 196 -8.29 3.49 14.63
N TYR A 197 -7.08 3.55 14.09
CA TYR A 197 -6.45 2.46 13.35
C TYR A 197 -5.04 2.18 13.85
N ILE A 198 -4.67 0.91 13.79
CA ILE A 198 -3.33 0.39 14.07
C ILE A 198 -2.86 -0.51 12.92
N ASP A 199 -1.61 -0.92 12.97
CA ASP A 199 -0.97 -1.73 11.94
C ASP A 199 -1.71 -3.05 11.65
N GLY A 200 -1.79 -3.38 10.36
CA GLY A 200 -2.45 -4.59 9.90
C GLY A 200 -1.70 -5.89 10.26
N GLY A 201 -0.42 -5.81 10.62
CA GLY A 201 0.43 -6.93 11.01
C GLY A 201 -0.03 -7.65 12.28
N LEU A 202 -0.83 -6.99 13.12
CA LEU A 202 -1.49 -7.64 14.26
C LEU A 202 -2.67 -8.54 13.87
N GLY A 203 -3.27 -8.30 12.69
CA GLY A 203 -4.33 -9.14 12.14
C GLY A 203 -3.83 -10.07 11.04
N ARG A 204 -3.24 -9.50 9.98
CA ARG A 204 -2.83 -10.18 8.73
C ARG A 204 -1.53 -9.58 8.19
N ASN A 205 -0.38 -10.03 8.70
CA ASN A 205 0.91 -9.53 8.21
C ASN A 205 1.19 -9.83 6.73
N ASN A 206 0.68 -10.96 6.23
CA ASN A 206 0.77 -11.35 4.82
C ASN A 206 -0.62 -11.23 4.17
N PRO A 207 -0.82 -10.30 3.20
CA PRO A 207 -2.13 -10.04 2.61
C PRO A 207 -2.51 -10.99 1.46
N THR A 208 -1.83 -12.13 1.28
CA THR A 208 -2.09 -13.07 0.17
C THR A 208 -3.55 -13.56 0.17
N LYS A 209 -4.11 -13.84 1.35
CA LYS A 209 -5.53 -14.24 1.42
C LYS A 209 -6.44 -13.09 0.99
N GLN A 210 -6.16 -11.87 1.47
CA GLN A 210 -6.96 -10.68 1.17
C GLN A 210 -6.92 -10.34 -0.32
N ILE A 211 -5.76 -10.41 -0.98
CA ILE A 211 -5.65 -10.10 -2.41
C ILE A 211 -6.40 -11.12 -3.28
N LEU A 212 -6.43 -12.40 -2.89
CA LEU A 212 -7.21 -13.42 -3.60
C LEU A 212 -8.73 -13.20 -3.43
N GLU A 213 -9.17 -12.80 -2.24
CA GLU A 213 -10.57 -12.46 -1.97
C GLU A 213 -11.00 -11.20 -2.75
N GLU A 214 -10.19 -10.14 -2.71
CA GLU A 214 -10.45 -8.92 -3.46
C GLU A 214 -10.39 -9.15 -4.98
N ALA A 215 -9.46 -9.96 -5.48
CA ALA A 215 -9.37 -10.28 -6.90
C ALA A 215 -10.63 -10.99 -7.40
N ARG A 216 -11.17 -11.96 -6.63
CA ARG A 216 -12.44 -12.62 -6.97
C ARG A 216 -13.62 -11.66 -6.97
N LEU A 217 -13.63 -10.71 -6.04
CA LEU A 217 -14.69 -9.72 -5.92
C LEU A 217 -14.67 -8.72 -7.09
N ILE A 218 -13.48 -8.24 -7.47
CA ILE A 218 -13.31 -7.16 -8.45
C ILE A 218 -13.22 -7.69 -9.89
N PHE A 219 -12.75 -8.93 -10.06
CA PHE A 219 -12.57 -9.57 -11.37
C PHE A 219 -13.25 -10.95 -11.40
N PRO A 220 -14.58 -11.03 -11.22
CA PRO A 220 -15.29 -12.31 -11.06
C PRO A 220 -15.12 -13.26 -12.25
N ASP A 221 -14.90 -12.72 -13.45
CA ASP A 221 -14.80 -13.48 -14.69
C ASP A 221 -13.35 -13.79 -15.13
N ARG A 222 -12.33 -13.40 -14.33
CA ARG A 222 -10.91 -13.63 -14.66
C ARG A 222 -10.27 -14.63 -13.69
N HIS A 223 -9.46 -15.54 -14.24
CA HIS A 223 -8.67 -16.49 -13.46
C HIS A 223 -7.33 -15.87 -13.03
N VAL A 224 -6.80 -16.27 -11.88
CA VAL A 224 -5.44 -15.90 -11.42
C VAL A 224 -4.40 -16.66 -12.25
N ALA A 225 -3.38 -15.96 -12.75
CA ALA A 225 -2.27 -16.52 -13.53
C ALA A 225 -1.35 -17.44 -12.70
#